data_AF-A0A3M1H0P4-F1
#
_entry.id   AF-A0A3M1H0P4-F1
#
_cell.length_a   1.000
_cell.length_b   1.000
_cell.length_c   1.000
_cell.angle_alpha   90.00
_cell.angle_beta   90.00
_cell.angle_gamma   90.00
#
_symmetry.space_group_name_H-M   'P 1'
#
loop_
_entity.id
_entity.type
_entity.pdbx_description
1 polymer ?
#
loop_
_entity_poly.entity_id
_entity_poly.type
_entity_poly.pdbx_seq_one_letter_code
_entity_poly.pdbx_strand_id
1 'polypeptide(L)'
;MSETTQLTDYQRLAGKDRRWHLELCARMLQQAAATPSQRRFATWLRKQKVSDRGFLQFLLRLLDIHVGPQVRLGEAGRELLEAAGGAGAGGAPPPGAPLPSENDAFIEALYDRFVELNGYLVQFVFNELGEDFLAPGEMYRRIGSSAYAGERPGIGAFETWLQWLEWLGYLRTVGFRKQLTEKGREAWGQIRDVPVEELLGGAGTLGVLAGLGETETAPAANEPPATPEPAAPAAAAPAAETTAPVDEDEEEELPDFGPDGAPPEVAETGAGPAPAPVPDADDED
;
A
#
# COMPACT_ATOMS: atom_id res chain seq x y z
N MET A 1 3.37 13.64 -17.40
CA MET A 1 2.12 12.86 -17.47
C MET A 1 2.14 11.93 -16.27
N SER A 2 1.06 11.78 -15.52
CA SER A 2 1.04 10.80 -14.44
C SER A 2 0.83 9.42 -15.05
N GLU A 3 1.88 8.61 -15.14
CA GLU A 3 1.72 7.19 -15.41
C GLU A 3 1.04 6.56 -14.18
N THR A 4 -0.25 6.25 -14.31
CA THR A 4 -0.98 5.53 -13.25
C THR A 4 -0.64 4.05 -13.32
N THR A 5 0.59 3.72 -12.96
CA THR A 5 1.08 2.35 -12.89
C THR A 5 0.43 1.66 -11.69
N GLN A 6 -0.39 0.65 -11.96
CA GLN A 6 -0.97 -0.19 -10.91
C GLN A 6 0.16 -0.82 -10.09
N LEU A 7 0.11 -0.71 -8.77
CA LEU A 7 1.15 -1.28 -7.93
C LEU A 7 1.00 -2.80 -7.93
N THR A 8 1.97 -3.49 -8.50
CA THR A 8 2.03 -4.96 -8.56
C THR A 8 3.18 -5.54 -7.74
N ASP A 9 4.23 -4.75 -7.49
CA ASP A 9 5.39 -5.13 -6.69
C ASP A 9 5.17 -4.88 -5.19
N TYR A 10 4.37 -5.76 -4.57
CA TYR A 10 4.15 -5.78 -3.13
C TYR A 10 5.27 -6.51 -2.41
N GLN A 11 6.14 -5.71 -1.79
CA GLN A 11 7.42 -6.17 -1.26
C GLN A 11 7.31 -6.86 0.10
N ARG A 12 8.04 -7.97 0.26
CA ARG A 12 7.91 -8.91 1.38
C ARG A 12 8.05 -8.19 2.73
N LEU A 13 7.08 -8.44 3.60
CA LEU A 13 7.06 -7.92 4.97
C LEU A 13 8.30 -8.36 5.76
N ALA A 14 8.88 -7.44 6.53
CA ALA A 14 10.24 -7.52 7.09
C ALA A 14 10.43 -8.54 8.25
N GLY A 15 9.61 -9.58 8.31
CA GLY A 15 9.57 -10.56 9.41
C GLY A 15 9.15 -9.97 10.76
N LYS A 16 8.58 -8.75 10.76
CA LYS A 16 8.04 -8.08 11.95
C LYS A 16 6.53 -8.26 12.02
N ASP A 17 5.97 -8.05 13.20
CA ASP A 17 4.51 -8.08 13.39
C ASP A 17 3.79 -6.89 12.72
N ARG A 18 2.47 -7.02 12.59
CA ARG A 18 1.56 -5.96 12.11
C ARG A 18 1.77 -4.64 12.86
N ARG A 19 1.93 -4.73 14.18
CA ARG A 19 2.01 -3.58 15.09
C ARG A 19 3.21 -2.68 14.75
N TRP A 20 4.38 -3.28 14.54
CA TRP A 20 5.61 -2.59 14.15
C TRP A 20 5.49 -1.91 12.79
N HIS A 21 4.80 -2.53 11.82
CA HIS A 21 4.61 -1.94 10.48
C HIS A 21 3.69 -0.72 10.53
N LEU A 22 2.59 -0.77 11.28
CA LEU A 22 1.69 0.38 11.47
C LEU A 22 2.40 1.53 12.23
N GLU A 23 3.17 1.21 13.28
CA GLU A 23 3.98 2.20 13.99
C GLU A 23 5.04 2.84 13.06
N LEU A 24 5.73 2.03 12.24
CA LEU A 24 6.70 2.52 11.27
C LEU A 24 6.05 3.48 10.27
N CYS A 25 4.86 3.14 9.75
CA CYS A 25 4.12 3.99 8.82
C CYS A 25 3.78 5.35 9.44
N ALA A 26 3.13 5.37 10.60
CA ALA A 26 2.80 6.61 11.31
C ALA A 26 4.05 7.46 11.62
N ARG A 27 5.15 6.83 12.04
CA ARG A 27 6.41 7.53 12.35
C ARG A 27 7.16 7.98 11.10
N MET A 28 7.04 7.28 9.96
CA MET A 28 7.56 7.73 8.67
C MET A 28 6.84 9.01 8.20
N LEU A 29 5.51 9.05 8.30
CA LEU A 29 4.70 10.22 7.98
C LEU A 29 5.11 11.44 8.84
N GLN A 30 5.18 11.27 10.17
CA GLN A 30 5.65 12.32 11.09
C GLN A 30 7.07 12.78 10.76
N GLN A 31 7.97 11.84 10.46
CA GLN A 31 9.36 12.17 10.14
C GLN A 31 9.49 12.86 8.77
N ALA A 32 8.63 12.56 7.79
CA ALA A 32 8.54 13.26 6.50
C ALA A 32 7.93 14.66 6.65
N ALA A 33 6.87 14.82 7.46
CA ALA A 33 6.24 16.10 7.76
C ALA A 33 7.19 17.13 8.38
N ALA A 34 8.20 16.68 9.13
CA ALA A 34 9.27 17.54 9.64
C ALA A 34 10.22 18.08 8.54
N THR A 35 9.98 17.77 7.26
CA THR A 35 10.77 18.18 6.08
C THR A 35 12.29 17.97 6.20
N PRO A 36 12.76 16.80 6.68
CA PRO A 36 14.19 16.53 6.82
C PRO A 36 14.88 16.52 5.46
N SER A 37 16.17 16.83 5.44
CA SER A 37 17.01 16.50 4.28
C SER A 37 17.05 14.98 4.06
N GLN A 38 17.17 14.57 2.80
CA GLN A 38 17.32 13.18 2.37
C GLN A 38 18.29 12.37 3.25
N ARG A 39 19.50 12.90 3.49
CA ARG A 39 20.53 12.28 4.35
C ARG A 39 20.07 12.05 5.79
N ARG A 40 19.30 12.99 6.37
CA ARG A 40 18.75 12.87 7.73
C ARG A 40 17.65 11.80 7.77
N PHE A 41 16.80 11.75 6.75
CA PHE A 41 15.74 10.75 6.62
C PHE A 41 16.31 9.33 6.45
N ALA A 42 17.25 9.12 5.53
CA ALA A 42 17.95 7.85 5.34
C ALA A 42 18.70 7.39 6.61
N THR A 43 19.29 8.32 7.35
CA THR A 43 19.91 8.02 8.66
C THR A 43 18.89 7.63 9.72
N TRP A 44 17.67 8.16 9.67
CA TRP A 44 16.58 7.78 10.56
C TRP A 44 16.01 6.39 10.22
N LEU A 45 15.85 6.07 8.92
CA LEU A 45 15.40 4.75 8.45
C LEU A 45 16.35 3.63 8.89
N ARG A 46 17.67 3.83 8.71
CA ARG A 46 18.69 2.88 9.20
C ARG A 46 18.62 2.68 10.72
N LYS A 47 18.31 3.71 11.50
CA LYS A 47 18.06 3.57 12.96
C LYS A 47 16.82 2.76 13.31
N GLN A 48 15.80 2.74 12.44
CA GLN A 48 14.64 1.84 12.60
C GLN A 48 14.93 0.39 12.17
N LYS A 49 16.17 0.09 11.71
CA LYS A 49 16.60 -1.20 11.17
C LYS A 49 15.80 -1.65 9.94
N VAL A 50 15.40 -0.69 9.10
CA VAL A 50 14.78 -0.95 7.81
C VAL A 50 15.86 -0.84 6.74
N SER A 51 16.27 -1.97 6.18
CA SER A 51 17.36 -2.08 5.18
C SER A 51 16.92 -2.67 3.85
N ASP A 52 15.69 -3.18 3.76
CA ASP A 52 15.17 -3.73 2.51
C ASP A 52 14.71 -2.60 1.59
N ARG A 53 15.37 -2.47 0.43
CA ARG A 53 15.15 -1.38 -0.54
C ARG A 53 13.76 -1.46 -1.18
N GLY A 54 13.28 -2.67 -1.51
CA GLY A 54 11.96 -2.85 -2.13
C GLY A 54 10.85 -2.47 -1.15
N PHE A 55 10.91 -2.99 0.07
CA PHE A 55 9.96 -2.65 1.14
C PHE A 55 9.95 -1.15 1.44
N LEU A 56 11.11 -0.48 1.43
CA LEU A 56 11.18 0.98 1.56
C LEU A 56 10.51 1.71 0.39
N GLN A 57 10.77 1.31 -0.86
CA GLN A 57 10.12 1.90 -2.04
C GLN A 57 8.60 1.71 -2.00
N PHE A 58 8.14 0.52 -1.62
CA PHE A 58 6.74 0.23 -1.38
C PHE A 58 6.12 1.16 -0.32
N LEU A 59 6.75 1.30 0.85
CA LEU A 59 6.25 2.21 1.90
C LEU A 59 6.28 3.68 1.47
N LEU A 60 7.26 4.13 0.70
CA LEU A 60 7.30 5.51 0.19
C LEU A 60 6.13 5.79 -0.76
N ARG A 61 5.76 4.83 -1.63
CA ARG A 61 4.58 4.94 -2.50
C ARG A 61 3.27 4.86 -1.72
N LEU A 62 3.16 3.92 -0.78
CA LEU A 62 1.99 3.73 0.07
C LEU A 62 1.69 4.98 0.91
N LEU A 63 2.73 5.58 1.49
CA LEU A 63 2.60 6.75 2.38
C LEU A 63 2.70 8.09 1.63
N ASP A 64 2.79 8.05 0.30
CA ASP A 64 2.92 9.23 -0.57
C ASP A 64 4.06 10.18 -0.13
N ILE A 65 5.24 9.60 0.14
CA ILE A 65 6.44 10.31 0.60
C ILE A 65 7.40 10.49 -0.58
N HIS A 66 7.60 11.73 -1.01
CA HIS A 66 8.57 12.08 -2.04
C HIS A 66 9.94 12.41 -1.42
N VAL A 67 10.98 11.74 -1.92
CA VAL A 67 12.36 11.87 -1.41
C VAL A 67 13.23 12.63 -2.41
N GLY A 68 13.15 13.96 -2.38
CA GLY A 68 14.06 14.85 -3.11
C GLY A 68 15.17 15.40 -2.20
N PRO A 69 15.76 16.58 -2.52
CA PRO A 69 16.72 17.27 -1.65
C PRO A 69 16.17 17.51 -0.23
N GLN A 70 14.86 17.72 -0.13
CA GLN A 70 14.05 17.65 1.07
C GLN A 70 13.01 16.55 0.90
N VAL A 71 12.71 15.84 1.99
CA VAL A 71 11.57 14.92 2.03
C VAL A 71 10.28 15.71 2.18
N ARG A 72 9.24 15.32 1.43
CA ARG A 72 7.91 15.96 1.43
C ARG A 72 6.82 14.89 1.44
N LEU A 73 5.68 15.22 2.03
CA LEU A 73 4.45 14.46 1.87
C LEU A 73 3.71 14.99 0.64
N GLY A 74 3.14 14.08 -0.15
CA GLY A 74 2.15 14.38 -1.18
C GLY A 74 0.79 14.68 -0.56
N GLU A 75 -0.30 14.29 -1.21
CA GLU A 75 -1.67 14.59 -0.76
C GLU A 75 -2.18 13.52 0.20
N ALA A 76 -2.26 12.27 -0.24
CA ALA A 76 -2.64 11.13 0.59
C ALA A 76 -1.73 11.01 1.83
N GLY A 77 -0.44 11.35 1.72
CA GLY A 77 0.49 11.35 2.85
C GLY A 77 0.16 12.37 3.94
N ARG A 78 -0.52 13.48 3.61
CA ARG A 78 -1.02 14.45 4.59
C ARG A 78 -2.30 13.96 5.26
N GLU A 79 -3.22 13.38 4.48
CA GLU A 79 -4.47 12.78 4.98
C GLU A 79 -4.19 11.62 5.94
N LEU A 80 -3.27 10.71 5.56
CA LEU A 80 -2.78 9.62 6.42
C LEU A 80 -2.17 10.14 7.74
N LEU A 81 -1.45 11.27 7.70
CA LEU A 81 -0.87 11.88 8.90
C LEU A 81 -1.94 12.49 9.81
N GLU A 82 -2.97 13.12 9.24
CA GLU A 82 -4.11 13.65 9.98
C GLU A 82 -4.92 12.52 10.65
N ALA A 83 -5.19 11.45 9.90
CA ALA A 83 -5.83 10.23 10.41
C ALA A 83 -5.01 9.56 11.53
N ALA A 84 -3.67 9.57 11.44
CA ALA A 84 -2.76 9.10 12.51
C ALA A 84 -2.65 10.05 13.71
N GLY A 85 -3.02 11.32 13.55
CA GLY A 85 -2.95 12.36 14.58
C GLY A 85 -4.26 12.61 15.33
N GLY A 86 -5.39 12.14 14.79
CA GLY A 86 -6.69 12.19 15.45
C GLY A 86 -7.25 13.61 15.63
N ALA A 87 -7.45 14.34 14.53
CA ALA A 87 -8.33 15.52 14.37
C ALA A 87 -8.25 16.70 15.37
N GLY A 88 -7.35 16.72 16.37
CA GLY A 88 -7.49 17.62 17.51
C GLY A 88 -6.21 18.19 18.15
N ALA A 89 -5.02 17.65 17.87
CA ALA A 89 -3.78 18.20 18.42
C ALA A 89 -2.59 18.01 17.47
N GLY A 90 -2.03 19.12 16.98
CA GLY A 90 -0.84 19.14 16.11
C GLY A 90 0.48 18.77 16.80
N GLY A 91 0.44 17.86 17.79
CA GLY A 91 1.62 17.25 18.39
C GLY A 91 1.69 15.79 17.95
N ALA A 92 2.81 15.37 17.36
CA ALA A 92 3.05 13.96 17.09
C ALA A 92 2.89 13.15 18.40
N PRO A 93 2.15 12.01 18.39
CA PRO A 93 1.97 11.20 19.58
C PRO A 93 3.34 10.86 20.20
N PRO A 94 3.51 11.08 21.52
CA PRO A 94 4.80 10.89 22.17
C PRO A 94 5.29 9.44 22.00
N PRO A 95 6.61 9.19 21.89
CA PRO A 95 7.14 7.85 21.77
C PRO A 95 6.70 6.99 22.96
N GLY A 96 5.91 5.95 22.69
CA GLY A 96 5.27 5.11 23.72
C GLY A 96 3.79 5.42 23.99
N ALA A 97 3.17 6.36 23.28
CA ALA A 97 1.72 6.50 23.24
C ALA A 97 1.05 5.16 22.85
N PRO A 98 -0.16 4.86 23.36
CA PRO A 98 -0.94 3.75 22.83
C PRO A 98 -1.11 3.96 21.32
N LEU A 99 -0.86 2.89 20.57
CA LEU A 99 -1.05 2.91 19.13
C LEU A 99 -2.52 3.12 18.77
N PRO A 100 -2.77 3.51 17.50
CA PRO A 100 -4.04 3.25 16.84
C PRO A 100 -4.73 1.98 17.36
N SER A 101 -5.94 2.17 17.89
CA SER A 101 -6.83 1.06 18.22
C SER A 101 -7.21 0.31 16.93
N GLU A 102 -7.76 -0.89 17.03
CA GLU A 102 -8.05 -1.68 15.83
C GLU A 102 -9.15 -1.07 14.93
N ASN A 103 -9.85 -0.04 15.42
CA ASN A 103 -10.88 0.74 14.71
C ASN A 103 -10.44 2.18 14.41
N ASP A 104 -9.13 2.46 14.30
CA ASP A 104 -8.66 3.82 14.04
C ASP A 104 -8.80 4.23 12.56
N ALA A 105 -9.20 5.49 12.36
CA ALA A 105 -9.26 6.16 11.06
C ALA A 105 -7.95 6.06 10.24
N PHE A 106 -6.80 5.91 10.91
CA PHE A 106 -5.53 5.66 10.23
C PHE A 106 -5.50 4.33 9.46
N ILE A 107 -6.13 3.27 9.96
CA ILE A 107 -6.20 1.98 9.27
C ILE A 107 -7.15 2.06 8.07
N GLU A 108 -8.19 2.90 8.16
CA GLU A 108 -9.13 3.17 7.08
C GLU A 108 -8.47 3.97 5.96
N ALA A 109 -7.88 5.13 6.28
CA ALA A 109 -7.14 5.92 5.30
C ALA A 109 -5.97 5.12 4.67
N LEU A 110 -5.30 4.24 5.43
CA LEU A 110 -4.26 3.36 4.90
C LEU A 110 -4.81 2.26 3.99
N TYR A 111 -6.05 1.81 4.21
CA TYR A 111 -6.75 0.91 3.30
C TYR A 111 -7.21 1.64 2.04
N ASP A 112 -7.82 2.81 2.14
CA ASP A 112 -8.28 3.59 0.99
C ASP A 112 -7.10 3.88 0.06
N ARG A 113 -5.96 4.28 0.64
CA ARG A 113 -4.70 4.45 -0.10
C ARG A 113 -4.14 3.15 -0.67
N PHE A 114 -4.35 2.01 -0.01
CA PHE A 114 -3.98 0.70 -0.56
C PHE A 114 -4.90 0.27 -1.71
N VAL A 115 -6.18 0.68 -1.69
CA VAL A 115 -7.12 0.54 -2.81
C VAL A 115 -6.71 1.42 -3.97
N GLU A 116 -6.39 2.70 -3.78
CA GLU A 116 -5.96 3.59 -4.87
C GLU A 116 -4.80 3.02 -5.70
N LEU A 117 -3.84 2.38 -5.04
CA LEU A 117 -2.65 1.83 -5.69
C LEU A 117 -2.97 0.62 -6.58
N ASN A 118 -4.06 -0.11 -6.33
CA ASN A 118 -4.52 -1.20 -7.21
C ASN A 118 -6.00 -1.58 -6.99
N GLY A 119 -6.91 -0.65 -7.31
CA GLY A 119 -8.33 -0.80 -6.97
C GLY A 119 -8.99 -1.96 -7.71
N TYR A 120 -8.53 -2.23 -8.93
CA TYR A 120 -9.00 -3.36 -9.73
C TYR A 120 -8.62 -4.72 -9.11
N LEU A 121 -7.41 -4.88 -8.56
CA LEU A 121 -7.02 -6.11 -7.86
C LEU A 121 -7.85 -6.33 -6.58
N VAL A 122 -8.14 -5.26 -5.82
CA VAL A 122 -9.04 -5.32 -4.66
C VAL A 122 -10.44 -5.75 -5.08
N GLN A 123 -11.04 -5.06 -6.05
CA GLN A 123 -12.39 -5.36 -6.55
C GLN A 123 -12.48 -6.81 -7.07
N PHE A 124 -11.52 -7.23 -7.91
CA PHE A 124 -11.50 -8.57 -8.48
C PHE A 124 -11.44 -9.64 -7.40
N VAL A 125 -10.52 -9.53 -6.44
CA VAL A 125 -10.39 -10.53 -5.37
C VAL A 125 -11.59 -10.51 -4.42
N PHE A 126 -12.17 -9.35 -4.15
CA PHE A 126 -13.36 -9.24 -3.29
C PHE A 126 -14.59 -9.85 -3.98
N ASN A 127 -14.75 -9.66 -5.30
CA ASN A 127 -15.76 -10.36 -6.11
C ASN A 127 -15.55 -11.88 -6.14
N GLU A 128 -14.31 -12.34 -6.25
CA GLU A 128 -13.99 -13.78 -6.26
C GLU A 128 -14.14 -14.44 -4.87
N LEU A 129 -13.97 -13.68 -3.79
CA LEU A 129 -14.21 -14.14 -2.42
C LEU A 129 -15.69 -14.09 -2.05
N GLY A 130 -16.39 -12.97 -2.25
CA GLY A 130 -17.80 -12.79 -1.89
C GLY A 130 -18.14 -13.26 -0.47
N GLU A 131 -19.05 -14.23 -0.36
CA GLU A 131 -19.38 -14.92 0.90
C GLU A 131 -18.55 -16.20 1.15
N ASP A 132 -17.80 -16.65 0.12
CA ASP A 132 -17.02 -17.88 0.04
C ASP A 132 -15.64 -17.78 0.73
N PHE A 133 -14.89 -18.88 0.63
CA PHE A 133 -13.53 -19.02 1.16
C PHE A 133 -12.61 -19.60 0.08
N LEU A 134 -11.56 -18.87 -0.29
CA LEU A 134 -10.58 -19.32 -1.30
C LEU A 134 -9.17 -19.43 -0.73
N ALA A 135 -8.39 -20.39 -1.20
CA ALA A 135 -6.95 -20.42 -0.95
C ALA A 135 -6.22 -19.33 -1.77
N PRO A 136 -5.06 -18.80 -1.29
CA PRO A 136 -4.22 -17.89 -2.07
C PRO A 136 -3.92 -18.38 -3.50
N GLY A 137 -3.53 -19.66 -3.64
CA GLY A 137 -3.28 -20.30 -4.94
C GLY A 137 -4.54 -20.61 -5.77
N GLU A 138 -5.75 -20.44 -5.23
CA GLU A 138 -7.00 -20.45 -5.99
C GLU A 138 -7.27 -19.06 -6.55
N MET A 139 -7.24 -18.01 -5.72
CA MET A 139 -7.39 -16.62 -6.15
C MET A 139 -6.37 -16.22 -7.23
N TYR A 140 -5.09 -16.57 -7.02
CA TYR A 140 -4.03 -16.30 -7.99
C TYR A 140 -4.27 -16.98 -9.35
N ARG A 141 -4.84 -18.19 -9.37
CA ARG A 141 -5.22 -18.86 -10.62
C ARG A 141 -6.38 -18.16 -11.34
N ARG A 142 -7.30 -17.52 -10.59
CA ARG A 142 -8.38 -16.71 -11.18
C ARG A 142 -7.85 -15.40 -11.77
N ILE A 143 -6.90 -14.73 -11.10
CA ILE A 143 -6.13 -13.59 -11.65
C ILE A 143 -5.33 -14.00 -12.91
N GLY A 144 -4.84 -15.24 -12.95
CA GLY A 144 -4.19 -15.81 -14.12
C GLY A 144 -5.11 -16.06 -15.33
N SER A 145 -6.43 -16.06 -15.15
CA SER A 145 -7.42 -16.33 -16.21
C SER A 145 -7.55 -15.17 -17.21
N SER A 146 -8.34 -15.35 -18.26
CA SER A 146 -8.64 -14.28 -19.23
C SER A 146 -9.62 -13.21 -18.73
N ALA A 147 -10.18 -13.35 -17.52
CA ALA A 147 -11.14 -12.40 -16.96
C ALA A 147 -10.48 -11.20 -16.27
N TYR A 148 -9.21 -11.32 -15.88
CA TYR A 148 -8.45 -10.26 -15.21
C TYR A 148 -7.70 -9.40 -16.24
N ALA A 149 -8.13 -8.13 -16.36
CA ALA A 149 -7.67 -7.16 -17.37
C ALA A 149 -6.53 -6.24 -16.90
N GLY A 150 -6.28 -6.15 -15.58
CA GLY A 150 -5.23 -5.32 -15.01
C GLY A 150 -3.83 -5.95 -15.06
N GLU A 151 -2.85 -5.23 -14.51
CA GLU A 151 -1.50 -5.73 -14.35
C GLU A 151 -1.45 -6.82 -13.26
N ARG A 152 -0.69 -7.89 -13.54
CA ARG A 152 -0.70 -9.13 -12.73
C ARG A 152 0.48 -9.12 -11.75
N PRO A 153 0.27 -9.05 -10.43
CA PRO A 153 1.35 -9.25 -9.47
C PRO A 153 1.93 -10.66 -9.61
N GLY A 154 3.22 -10.82 -9.34
CA GLY A 154 3.82 -12.15 -9.17
C GLY A 154 3.29 -12.84 -7.89
N ILE A 155 3.29 -14.17 -7.84
CA ILE A 155 2.70 -14.93 -6.72
C ILE A 155 3.15 -14.47 -5.32
N GLY A 156 4.45 -14.22 -5.12
CA GLY A 156 4.97 -13.76 -3.83
C GLY A 156 4.53 -12.33 -3.46
N ALA A 157 4.35 -11.46 -4.46
CA ALA A 157 3.78 -10.14 -4.26
C ALA A 157 2.28 -10.24 -3.95
N PHE A 158 1.54 -11.11 -4.66
CA PHE A 158 0.13 -11.36 -4.38
C PHE A 158 -0.13 -11.93 -2.98
N GLU A 159 0.70 -12.87 -2.50
CA GLU A 159 0.61 -13.37 -1.12
C GLU A 159 0.92 -12.28 -0.09
N THR A 160 1.88 -11.40 -0.38
CA THR A 160 2.20 -10.25 0.47
C THR A 160 1.07 -9.21 0.48
N TRP A 161 0.42 -8.98 -0.66
CA TRP A 161 -0.76 -8.13 -0.80
C TRP A 161 -1.96 -8.65 0.02
N LEU A 162 -2.22 -9.96 -0.04
CA LEU A 162 -3.24 -10.61 0.82
C LEU A 162 -2.89 -10.46 2.31
N GLN A 163 -1.60 -10.49 2.68
CA GLN A 163 -1.15 -10.30 4.05
C GLN A 163 -1.35 -8.85 4.53
N TRP A 164 -1.15 -7.85 3.65
CA TRP A 164 -1.49 -6.46 3.94
C TRP A 164 -2.99 -6.27 4.19
N LEU A 165 -3.87 -6.83 3.36
CA LEU A 165 -5.32 -6.75 3.58
C LEU A 165 -5.78 -7.44 4.88
N GLU A 166 -5.12 -8.52 5.28
CA GLU A 166 -5.34 -9.17 6.58
C GLU A 166 -4.87 -8.28 7.75
N TRP A 167 -3.77 -7.53 7.58
CA TRP A 167 -3.30 -6.56 8.57
C TRP A 167 -4.14 -5.29 8.63
N LEU A 168 -4.76 -4.87 7.54
CA LEU A 168 -5.74 -3.79 7.51
C LEU A 168 -7.10 -4.24 8.09
N GLY A 169 -7.30 -5.56 8.30
CA GLY A 169 -8.50 -6.13 8.91
C GLY A 169 -9.65 -6.42 7.94
N TYR A 170 -9.41 -6.36 6.63
CA TYR A 170 -10.42 -6.60 5.59
C TYR A 170 -10.49 -8.09 5.19
N LEU A 171 -9.39 -8.82 5.39
CA LEU A 171 -9.35 -10.28 5.27
C LEU A 171 -9.04 -10.96 6.61
N ARG A 172 -9.48 -12.22 6.75
CA ARG A 172 -9.06 -13.13 7.81
C ARG A 172 -8.70 -14.50 7.24
N THR A 173 -7.73 -15.17 7.87
CA THR A 173 -7.40 -16.57 7.55
C THR A 173 -8.29 -17.54 8.31
N VAL A 174 -8.90 -18.49 7.59
CA VAL A 174 -9.68 -19.61 8.14
C VAL A 174 -9.07 -20.92 7.60
N GLY A 175 -8.29 -21.60 8.43
CA GLY A 175 -7.46 -22.73 7.99
C GLY A 175 -6.36 -22.27 7.03
N PHE A 176 -6.42 -22.70 5.78
CA PHE A 176 -5.52 -22.26 4.70
C PHE A 176 -6.19 -21.31 3.69
N ARG A 177 -7.45 -20.91 3.94
CA ARG A 177 -8.25 -20.05 3.06
C ARG A 177 -8.36 -18.64 3.63
N LYS A 178 -8.55 -17.66 2.76
CA LYS A 178 -8.93 -16.29 3.13
C LYS A 178 -10.45 -16.14 3.04
N GLN A 179 -10.98 -15.23 3.85
CA GLN A 179 -12.37 -14.78 3.82
C GLN A 179 -12.40 -13.27 4.07
N LEU A 180 -13.37 -12.56 3.48
CA LEU A 180 -13.70 -11.19 3.88
C LEU A 180 -14.19 -11.15 5.34
N THR A 181 -13.70 -10.16 6.09
CA THR A 181 -14.27 -9.80 7.40
C THR A 181 -15.61 -9.07 7.21
N GLU A 182 -16.21 -8.58 8.30
CA GLU A 182 -17.38 -7.71 8.21
C GLU A 182 -17.03 -6.41 7.47
N LYS A 183 -15.97 -5.72 7.91
CA LYS A 183 -15.37 -4.57 7.22
C LYS A 183 -15.00 -4.86 5.75
N GLY A 184 -14.47 -6.06 5.48
CA GLY A 184 -14.18 -6.52 4.12
C GLY A 184 -15.42 -6.62 3.24
N ARG A 185 -16.56 -7.08 3.77
CA ARG A 185 -17.84 -7.14 3.03
C ARG A 185 -18.48 -5.77 2.83
N GLU A 186 -18.34 -4.86 3.79
CA GLU A 186 -18.80 -3.47 3.66
C GLU A 186 -18.05 -2.76 2.53
N ALA A 187 -16.71 -2.82 2.54
CA ALA A 187 -15.89 -2.27 1.48
C ALA A 187 -16.09 -2.98 0.13
N TRP A 188 -16.36 -4.29 0.11
CA TRP A 188 -16.79 -4.99 -1.10
C TRP A 188 -18.11 -4.43 -1.65
N GLY A 189 -19.09 -4.17 -0.80
CA GLY A 189 -20.36 -3.53 -1.17
C GLY A 189 -20.19 -2.15 -1.81
N GLN A 190 -19.17 -1.40 -1.43
CA GLN A 190 -18.82 -0.10 -2.02
C GLN A 190 -18.09 -0.25 -3.38
N ILE A 191 -17.08 -1.11 -3.46
CA ILE A 191 -16.20 -1.18 -4.66
C ILE A 191 -16.76 -2.05 -5.79
N ARG A 192 -17.62 -3.03 -5.52
CA ARG A 192 -18.08 -4.02 -6.53
C ARG A 192 -18.84 -3.40 -7.71
N ASP A 193 -19.51 -2.27 -7.47
CA ASP A 193 -20.39 -1.60 -8.44
C ASP A 193 -19.64 -0.50 -9.23
N VAL A 194 -18.34 -0.26 -8.93
CA VAL A 194 -17.48 0.69 -9.65
C VAL A 194 -17.07 0.11 -11.02
N PRO A 195 -17.20 0.86 -12.13
CA PRO A 195 -16.77 0.41 -13.46
C PRO A 195 -15.29 0.01 -13.50
N VAL A 196 -14.99 -1.07 -14.22
CA VAL A 196 -13.60 -1.57 -14.37
C VAL A 196 -12.72 -0.52 -15.04
N GLU A 197 -13.26 0.21 -16.00
CA GLU A 197 -12.59 1.29 -16.72
C GLU A 197 -12.13 2.43 -15.80
N GLU A 198 -12.86 2.70 -14.72
CA GLU A 198 -12.51 3.71 -13.72
C GLU A 198 -11.36 3.23 -12.83
N LEU A 199 -11.43 1.96 -12.38
CA LEU A 199 -10.38 1.32 -11.57
C LEU A 199 -9.07 1.08 -12.34
N LEU A 200 -9.14 0.89 -13.66
CA LEU A 200 -7.96 0.82 -14.54
C LEU A 200 -7.46 2.22 -14.96
N GLY A 201 -8.37 3.20 -15.08
CA GLY A 201 -8.06 4.55 -15.54
C GLY A 201 -7.34 5.44 -14.52
N GLY A 202 -7.25 5.00 -13.25
CA GLY A 202 -6.45 5.68 -12.23
C GLY A 202 -7.02 7.00 -11.72
N ALA A 203 -8.24 7.36 -12.12
CA ALA A 203 -8.89 8.61 -11.77
C ALA A 203 -9.50 8.55 -10.36
N GLY A 204 -8.64 8.58 -9.33
CA GLY A 204 -9.03 9.01 -7.98
C GLY A 204 -10.14 8.20 -7.30
N THR A 205 -9.98 6.87 -7.17
CA THR A 205 -10.88 6.01 -6.37
C THR A 205 -11.13 6.48 -4.93
N LEU A 206 -10.21 7.28 -4.37
CA LEU A 206 -10.35 8.00 -3.10
C LEU A 206 -11.66 8.81 -3.03
N GLY A 207 -12.05 9.47 -4.13
CA GLY A 207 -13.30 10.23 -4.21
C GLY A 207 -14.57 9.35 -4.17
N VAL A 208 -14.48 8.09 -4.61
CA VAL A 208 -15.60 7.14 -4.63
C VAL A 208 -15.85 6.58 -3.23
N LEU A 209 -14.80 6.22 -2.48
CA LEU A 209 -14.96 5.72 -1.11
C LEU A 209 -15.35 6.83 -0.12
N ALA A 210 -14.73 8.02 -0.23
CA ALA A 210 -15.06 9.15 0.63
C ALA A 210 -16.48 9.72 0.35
N GLY A 211 -16.91 9.75 -0.91
CA GLY A 211 -18.17 10.39 -1.33
C GLY A 211 -19.46 9.62 -1.00
N LEU A 212 -19.38 8.35 -0.59
CA LEU A 212 -20.55 7.49 -0.34
C LEU A 212 -20.97 7.43 1.14
N GLY A 213 -20.19 8.02 2.05
CA GLY A 213 -20.52 8.12 3.48
C GLY A 213 -21.59 9.16 3.82
N GLU A 214 -21.75 10.19 2.98
CA GLU A 214 -22.73 11.27 3.17
C GLU A 214 -24.01 11.04 2.36
N THR A 215 -24.77 9.98 2.68
CA THR A 215 -26.14 9.82 2.16
C THR A 215 -27.10 10.76 2.89
N GLU A 216 -27.10 12.03 2.47
CA GLU A 216 -28.08 13.04 2.89
C GLU A 216 -29.52 12.60 2.53
N THR A 217 -30.45 12.89 3.45
CA THR A 217 -31.83 12.39 3.42
C THR A 217 -32.63 12.96 2.25
N ALA A 218 -33.17 12.09 1.38
CA ALA A 218 -34.18 12.49 0.38
C ALA A 218 -35.47 13.01 1.07
N PRO A 219 -36.26 13.88 0.39
CA PRO A 219 -37.42 13.29 -0.28
C PRO A 219 -37.89 13.95 -1.60
N ALA A 220 -38.39 13.06 -2.48
CA ALA A 220 -39.59 13.21 -3.31
C ALA A 220 -39.67 14.19 -4.52
N ALA A 221 -39.72 13.56 -5.70
CA ALA A 221 -40.75 13.69 -6.73
C ALA A 221 -40.90 14.99 -7.56
N ASN A 222 -40.55 14.90 -8.85
CA ASN A 222 -41.54 15.12 -9.94
C ASN A 222 -41.08 14.52 -11.28
N GLU A 223 -42.02 13.99 -12.07
CA GLU A 223 -41.81 13.36 -13.40
C GLU A 223 -43.13 13.47 -14.22
N PRO A 224 -43.16 13.26 -15.56
CA PRO A 224 -42.75 14.19 -16.64
C PRO A 224 -44.01 14.61 -17.49
N PRO A 225 -44.03 14.90 -18.83
CA PRO A 225 -43.44 14.14 -19.97
C PRO A 225 -42.87 14.92 -21.21
N ALA A 226 -42.01 14.25 -22.02
CA ALA A 226 -41.85 14.20 -23.51
C ALA A 226 -41.95 15.49 -24.40
N THR A 227 -41.40 15.68 -25.62
CA THR A 227 -40.71 14.93 -26.74
C THR A 227 -40.18 16.02 -27.75
N PRO A 228 -39.64 15.79 -28.98
CA PRO A 228 -38.95 14.64 -29.63
C PRO A 228 -37.62 15.00 -30.38
N GLU A 229 -36.99 13.99 -31.01
CA GLU A 229 -35.99 14.03 -32.12
C GLU A 229 -36.56 14.61 -33.46
N PRO A 230 -35.85 14.79 -34.62
CA PRO A 230 -34.56 14.18 -35.08
C PRO A 230 -33.57 15.05 -35.95
N ALA A 231 -32.48 14.41 -36.44
CA ALA A 231 -31.72 14.65 -37.70
C ALA A 231 -30.76 15.89 -37.80
N ALA A 232 -29.61 15.92 -38.52
CA ALA A 232 -28.85 14.98 -39.37
C ALA A 232 -27.36 15.46 -39.53
N PRO A 233 -26.46 14.90 -40.40
CA PRO A 233 -24.99 14.95 -40.21
C PRO A 233 -24.15 15.89 -41.12
N ALA A 234 -22.94 16.24 -40.65
CA ALA A 234 -21.75 16.64 -41.44
C ALA A 234 -20.49 16.48 -40.53
N ALA A 235 -19.45 15.72 -40.83
CA ALA A 235 -18.47 15.81 -41.93
C ALA A 235 -17.44 16.96 -41.80
N ALA A 236 -16.26 16.67 -41.23
CA ALA A 236 -14.95 17.23 -41.63
C ALA A 236 -13.80 16.49 -40.91
N ALA A 237 -12.76 16.12 -41.65
CA ALA A 237 -11.46 15.73 -41.11
C ALA A 237 -10.43 16.82 -41.44
N PRO A 238 -9.44 17.05 -40.56
CA PRO A 238 -8.13 17.52 -41.01
C PRO A 238 -7.01 16.55 -40.58
N ALA A 239 -5.97 16.50 -41.40
CA ALA A 239 -4.73 15.78 -41.09
C ALA A 239 -3.85 16.55 -40.12
N ALA A 240 -3.03 15.84 -39.35
CA ALA A 240 -1.86 16.38 -38.68
C ALA A 240 -0.70 15.36 -38.78
N GLU A 241 0.36 15.77 -39.48
CA GLU A 241 1.64 15.09 -39.57
C GLU A 241 2.52 15.63 -38.43
N THR A 242 2.98 14.76 -37.52
CA THR A 242 3.85 15.17 -36.40
C THR A 242 5.10 14.30 -36.34
N THR A 243 6.22 14.99 -36.17
CA THR A 243 7.61 14.50 -36.26
C THR A 243 8.17 13.89 -34.97
N ALA A 244 9.17 13.02 -35.17
CA ALA A 244 10.33 12.75 -34.32
C ALA A 244 10.13 12.05 -32.95
N PRO A 245 10.84 10.94 -32.71
CA PRO A 245 11.35 10.61 -31.38
C PRO A 245 12.63 11.41 -31.10
N VAL A 246 12.58 12.27 -30.10
CA VAL A 246 13.74 12.73 -29.30
C VAL A 246 13.61 11.93 -28.00
N ASP A 247 14.49 10.96 -27.73
CA ASP A 247 15.84 11.07 -27.15
C ASP A 247 15.81 11.24 -25.63
N GLU A 248 16.80 10.63 -24.98
CA GLU A 248 17.15 10.69 -23.55
C GLU A 248 16.14 10.06 -22.55
N ASP A 249 16.36 8.76 -22.27
CA ASP A 249 16.01 8.11 -21.00
C ASP A 249 16.68 8.88 -19.84
N GLU A 250 15.98 9.83 -19.22
CA GLU A 250 16.30 10.28 -17.86
C GLU A 250 15.92 9.15 -16.88
N GLU A 251 16.83 8.20 -16.67
CA GLU A 251 16.77 7.30 -15.53
C GLU A 251 16.69 8.15 -14.26
N GLU A 252 15.53 8.20 -13.61
CA GLU A 252 15.41 8.78 -12.27
C GLU A 252 16.34 8.01 -11.33
N GLU A 253 17.54 8.56 -11.11
CA GLU A 253 18.58 7.97 -10.27
C GLU A 253 18.11 7.98 -8.81
N LEU A 254 17.31 6.97 -8.49
CA LEU A 254 16.78 6.69 -7.16
C LEU A 254 17.93 6.78 -6.17
N PRO A 255 17.73 7.45 -5.02
CA PRO A 255 18.79 7.76 -4.07
C PRO A 255 19.75 6.58 -3.92
N ASP A 256 21.03 6.78 -4.22
CA ASP A 256 22.02 5.73 -4.03
C ASP A 256 22.13 5.43 -2.52
N PHE A 257 21.34 4.45 -2.08
CA PHE A 257 21.47 3.77 -0.79
C PHE A 257 22.67 2.83 -0.85
N GLY A 258 23.81 3.37 -1.31
CA GLY A 258 24.99 2.62 -1.71
C GLY A 258 25.47 1.67 -0.61
N PRO A 259 26.11 0.55 -0.98
CA PRO A 259 26.51 -0.48 -0.04
C PRO A 259 27.26 0.15 1.14
N ASP A 260 26.76 -0.11 2.35
CA ASP A 260 27.22 0.55 3.58
C ASP A 260 28.75 0.57 3.62
N GLY A 261 29.30 1.73 4.02
CA GLY A 261 30.72 1.83 4.35
C GLY A 261 31.08 0.68 5.30
N ALA A 262 32.13 -0.07 4.91
CA ALA A 262 32.44 -1.37 5.49
C ALA A 262 32.30 -1.36 7.02
N PRO A 263 31.71 -2.43 7.62
CA PRO A 263 31.58 -2.50 9.07
C PRO A 263 32.95 -2.26 9.69
N PRO A 264 33.06 -1.43 10.75
CA PRO A 264 34.33 -1.14 11.37
C PRO A 264 35.00 -2.45 11.75
N GLU A 265 36.23 -2.63 11.27
CA GLU A 265 37.03 -3.83 11.43
C GLU A 265 37.10 -4.16 12.94
N VAL A 266 36.30 -5.15 13.34
CA VAL A 266 36.23 -5.59 14.73
C VAL A 266 37.53 -6.33 15.00
N ALA A 267 38.49 -5.60 15.56
CA ALA A 267 39.79 -6.13 15.94
C ALA A 267 39.61 -7.43 16.74
N GLU A 268 40.28 -8.50 16.30
CA GLU A 268 40.25 -9.82 16.95
C GLU A 268 40.77 -9.73 18.39
N THR A 269 39.87 -9.46 19.34
CA THR A 269 40.18 -9.57 20.76
C THR A 269 40.15 -11.04 21.19
N GLY A 270 41.30 -11.69 21.03
CA GLY A 270 41.79 -12.72 21.94
C GLY A 270 41.07 -14.08 21.90
N ALA A 271 41.82 -15.11 21.51
CA ALA A 271 41.45 -16.49 21.75
C ALA A 271 41.14 -16.73 23.24
N GLY A 272 39.87 -17.05 23.55
CA GLY A 272 39.48 -17.52 24.88
C GLY A 272 40.13 -18.87 25.20
N PRO A 273 40.49 -19.13 26.46
CA PRO A 273 41.11 -20.40 26.84
C PRO A 273 40.15 -21.57 26.62
N ALA A 274 40.72 -22.72 26.22
CA ALA A 274 39.96 -23.93 25.95
C ALA A 274 39.14 -24.38 27.18
N PRO A 275 37.90 -24.89 27.00
CA PRO A 275 37.11 -25.44 28.09
C PRO A 275 37.84 -26.63 28.71
N ALA A 276 37.85 -26.70 30.04
CA ALA A 276 38.40 -27.85 30.76
C ALA A 276 37.56 -29.12 30.45
N PRO A 277 38.20 -30.30 30.36
CA PRO A 277 37.47 -31.54 30.16
C PRO A 277 36.52 -31.79 31.35
N VAL A 278 35.28 -32.14 31.04
CA VAL A 278 34.32 -32.65 32.02
C VAL A 278 34.80 -34.04 32.45
N PRO A 279 34.93 -34.34 33.75
CA PRO A 279 35.23 -35.69 34.19
C PRO A 279 34.06 -36.61 33.86
N ASP A 280 34.35 -37.77 33.26
CA ASP A 280 33.38 -38.85 33.13
C ASP A 280 32.83 -39.20 34.52
N ALA A 281 31.51 -39.29 34.64
CA ALA A 281 30.88 -39.83 35.84
C ALA A 281 30.88 -41.35 35.71
N ASP A 282 31.63 -42.02 36.60
CA ASP A 282 31.59 -43.47 36.73
C ASP A 282 30.15 -43.95 37.03
N ASP A 283 29.63 -44.85 36.19
CA ASP A 283 28.48 -45.70 36.52
C ASP A 283 28.94 -46.78 37.51
N GLU A 284 28.55 -46.67 38.78
CA GLU A 284 28.64 -47.75 39.78
C GLU A 284 27.23 -48.32 40.09
N ASP A 285 27.12 -49.66 39.93
CA ASP A 285 26.06 -50.61 40.33
C ASP A 285 24.60 -50.45 39.78
#